data_AF-A0A6J7NZ50-F1
#
_entry.id   AF-A0A6J7NZ50-F1
#
_cell.length_a   1.000
_cell.length_b   1.000
_cell.length_c   1.000
_cell.angle_alpha   90.00
_cell.angle_beta   90.00
_cell.angle_gamma   90.00
#
_symmetry.space_group_name_H-M   'P 1'
#
loop_
_entity.id
_entity.type
_entity.pdbx_description
1 polymer ?
#
loop_
_entity_poly.entity_id
_entity_poly.type
_entity_poly.pdbx_seq_one_letter_code
_entity_poly.pdbx_strand_id
1 'polypeptide(L)'
;MVYNRTQLKALGDATALSATPGDIVVFCPDQLGPAGLRVMPAGLTYISYPNYGSGQFVDWVDYTDRNQASDPAAFAGRVLKDAGSTRTVFVVWSDSYKTFEGKCTGLIDALSAVRPPQLLMAENGGRYFEHASLLRFAPSS
;
A
#
# COMPACT_ATOMS: atom_id res chain seq x y z
N MET A 1 20.22 -20.05 4.94
CA MET A 1 18.96 -19.33 4.67
C MET A 1 19.30 -18.16 3.77
N VAL A 2 18.72 -18.07 2.57
CA VAL A 2 18.98 -16.92 1.67
C VAL A 2 18.10 -15.77 2.13
N TYR A 3 18.75 -14.74 2.66
CA TYR A 3 18.09 -13.52 3.10
C TYR A 3 17.90 -12.60 1.89
N ASN A 4 16.66 -12.32 1.52
CA ASN A 4 16.36 -11.42 0.41
C ASN A 4 16.13 -9.99 0.93
N ARG A 5 16.56 -8.99 0.16
CA ARG A 5 16.45 -7.59 0.59
C ARG A 5 15.01 -7.16 0.86
N THR A 6 14.08 -7.48 -0.05
CA THR A 6 12.69 -7.01 0.01
C THR A 6 11.68 -8.08 -0.39
N GLN A 7 10.52 -8.11 0.30
CA GLN A 7 9.38 -8.97 -0.02
C GLN A 7 8.55 -8.43 -1.20
N LEU A 8 8.75 -7.17 -1.61
CA LEU A 8 7.90 -6.48 -2.58
C LEU A 8 7.77 -7.20 -3.93
N LYS A 9 8.79 -7.97 -4.35
CA LYS A 9 8.67 -8.77 -5.57
C LYS A 9 7.61 -9.87 -5.46
N ALA A 10 7.55 -10.58 -4.33
CA ALA A 10 6.53 -11.59 -4.10
C ALA A 10 5.12 -10.97 -4.00
N LEU A 11 5.02 -9.76 -3.44
CA LEU A 11 3.75 -9.02 -3.42
C LEU A 11 3.33 -8.56 -4.82
N GLY A 12 4.27 -8.14 -5.66
CA GLY A 12 4.03 -7.81 -7.06
C GLY A 12 3.51 -9.01 -7.86
N ASP A 13 4.16 -10.17 -7.70
CA ASP A 13 3.73 -11.41 -8.34
C ASP A 13 2.32 -11.83 -7.87
N ALA A 14 2.02 -11.70 -6.57
CA ALA A 14 0.68 -11.98 -6.03
C ALA A 14 -0.39 -10.99 -6.52
N THR A 15 -0.04 -9.72 -6.71
CA THR A 15 -0.93 -8.69 -7.26
C THR A 15 -1.28 -9.01 -8.71
N ALA A 16 -0.30 -9.44 -9.51
CA ALA A 16 -0.48 -9.78 -10.93
C ALA A 16 -1.50 -10.91 -11.16
N LEU A 17 -1.74 -11.78 -10.18
CA LEU A 17 -2.68 -12.91 -10.31
C LEU A 17 -4.15 -12.48 -10.39
N SER A 18 -4.49 -11.29 -9.91
CA SER A 18 -5.91 -10.84 -9.86
C SER A 18 -6.14 -9.37 -10.18
N ALA A 19 -5.08 -8.57 -10.36
CA ALA A 19 -5.22 -7.18 -10.74
C ALA A 19 -5.64 -7.03 -12.21
N THR A 20 -6.49 -6.05 -12.46
CA THR A 20 -6.94 -5.64 -13.79
C THR A 20 -6.41 -4.24 -14.11
N PRO A 21 -6.29 -3.87 -15.40
CA PRO A 21 -5.83 -2.54 -15.77
C PRO A 21 -6.66 -1.44 -15.10
N GLY A 22 -5.97 -0.48 -14.50
CA GLY A 22 -6.58 0.58 -13.73
C GLY A 22 -6.79 0.25 -12.26
N ASP A 23 -6.62 -0.98 -11.75
CA ASP A 23 -6.70 -1.20 -10.30
C ASP A 23 -5.67 -0.34 -9.54
N ILE A 24 -5.98 -0.03 -8.28
CA ILE A 24 -5.18 0.90 -7.47
C ILE A 24 -4.28 0.10 -6.53
N VAL A 25 -3.00 0.45 -6.48
CA VAL A 25 -2.04 -0.05 -5.48
C VAL A 25 -1.61 1.11 -4.60
N VAL A 26 -1.92 1.01 -3.31
CA VAL A 26 -1.49 1.97 -2.29
C VAL A 26 -0.27 1.43 -1.55
N PHE A 27 0.79 2.22 -1.48
CA PHE A 27 1.95 1.96 -0.64
C PHE A 27 1.81 2.72 0.69
N CYS A 28 1.85 1.98 1.81
CA CYS A 28 1.83 2.57 3.15
C CYS A 28 2.90 1.93 4.06
N PRO A 29 3.96 2.64 4.44
CA PRO A 29 4.25 4.04 4.11
C PRO A 29 4.72 4.24 2.66
N ASP A 30 4.80 5.50 2.23
CA ASP A 30 5.37 5.91 0.95
C ASP A 30 6.78 5.37 0.67
N GLN A 31 7.55 5.03 1.71
CA GLN A 31 8.87 4.38 1.62
C GLN A 31 8.86 3.05 0.87
N LEU A 32 7.72 2.35 0.81
CA LEU A 32 7.59 1.12 0.03
C LEU A 32 7.48 1.41 -1.49
N GLY A 33 7.09 2.63 -1.87
CA GLY A 33 6.80 3.02 -3.25
C GLY A 33 7.97 2.87 -4.22
N PRO A 34 9.16 3.44 -3.96
CA PRO A 34 10.24 3.45 -4.95
C PRO A 34 10.72 2.05 -5.34
N ALA A 35 10.76 1.13 -4.39
CA ALA A 35 11.08 -0.28 -4.67
C ALA A 35 9.87 -1.02 -5.27
N GLY A 36 8.65 -0.74 -4.79
CA GLY A 36 7.41 -1.34 -5.26
C GLY A 36 7.16 -1.09 -6.74
N LEU A 37 7.34 0.15 -7.21
CA LEU A 37 7.17 0.53 -8.62
C LEU A 37 8.07 -0.22 -9.60
N ARG A 38 9.19 -0.79 -9.13
CA ARG A 38 10.09 -1.57 -9.99
C ARG A 38 9.65 -3.01 -10.19
N VAL A 39 8.79 -3.53 -9.31
CA VAL A 39 8.44 -4.95 -9.24
C VAL A 39 6.95 -5.22 -9.39
N MET A 40 6.11 -4.19 -9.26
CA MET A 40 4.66 -4.29 -9.39
C MET A 40 4.21 -4.29 -10.87
N PRO A 41 3.02 -4.81 -11.18
CA PRO A 41 2.53 -4.97 -12.56
C PRO A 41 2.32 -3.64 -13.30
N ALA A 42 2.64 -3.57 -14.59
CA ALA A 42 2.28 -2.39 -15.38
C ALA A 42 0.74 -2.23 -15.51
N GLY A 43 0.29 -1.01 -15.85
CA GLY A 43 -1.14 -0.74 -16.12
C GLY A 43 -2.00 -0.50 -14.88
N LEU A 44 -1.41 -0.47 -13.68
CA LEU A 44 -2.09 -0.13 -12.43
C LEU A 44 -1.91 1.36 -12.10
N THR A 45 -2.75 1.88 -11.20
CA THR A 45 -2.57 3.21 -10.60
C THR A 45 -1.84 3.09 -9.28
N TYR A 46 -0.71 3.77 -9.15
CA TYR A 46 0.12 3.72 -7.95
C TYR A 46 -0.04 4.99 -7.12
N ILE A 47 -0.25 4.81 -5.82
CA ILE A 47 -0.49 5.91 -4.88
C ILE A 47 0.34 5.66 -3.61
N SER A 48 1.02 6.68 -3.11
CA SER A 48 1.75 6.63 -1.85
C SER A 48 1.03 7.41 -0.75
N TYR A 49 0.88 6.79 0.42
CA TYR A 49 0.41 7.46 1.63
C TYR A 49 1.58 8.16 2.34
N PRO A 50 1.45 9.43 2.80
CA PRO A 50 0.20 10.20 2.93
C PRO A 50 -0.09 11.20 1.80
N ASN A 51 0.87 11.50 0.92
CA ASN A 51 0.77 12.64 -0.01
C ASN A 51 -0.08 12.40 -1.26
N TYR A 52 -0.56 11.17 -1.47
CA TYR A 52 -1.28 10.78 -2.69
C TYR A 52 -0.41 10.93 -3.96
N GLY A 53 0.91 10.87 -3.80
CA GLY A 53 1.88 10.90 -4.89
C GLY A 53 2.00 9.55 -5.59
N SER A 54 2.81 9.48 -6.65
CA SER A 54 2.99 8.26 -7.45
C SER A 54 3.82 7.16 -6.76
N GLY A 55 4.40 7.43 -5.58
CA GLY A 55 5.35 6.54 -4.92
C GLY A 55 6.74 6.49 -5.54
N GLN A 56 7.06 7.33 -6.53
CA GLN A 56 8.36 7.33 -7.20
C GLN A 56 9.50 7.80 -6.28
N PHE A 57 9.21 8.75 -5.41
CA PHE A 57 10.17 9.34 -4.48
C PHE A 57 9.55 9.51 -3.11
N VAL A 58 10.40 9.37 -2.08
CA VAL A 58 10.08 9.81 -0.73
C VAL A 58 10.62 11.23 -0.58
N ASP A 59 9.74 12.16 -0.26
CA ASP A 59 10.13 13.52 0.05
C ASP A 59 10.36 13.65 1.55
N TRP A 60 11.62 13.90 1.92
CA TRP A 60 12.09 13.93 3.29
C TRP A 60 12.05 15.31 3.95
N VAL A 61 11.78 16.39 3.18
CA VAL A 61 11.96 17.78 3.65
C VAL A 61 11.11 18.10 4.88
N ASP A 62 9.83 17.76 4.87
CA ASP A 62 8.84 17.96 5.94
C ASP A 62 8.25 16.63 6.44
N TYR A 63 9.00 15.53 6.32
CA TYR A 63 8.48 14.17 6.50
C TYR A 63 7.76 13.94 7.84
N THR A 64 8.38 14.37 8.94
CA THR A 64 7.81 14.21 10.28
C THR A 64 6.50 14.96 10.42
N ASP A 65 6.48 16.25 10.07
CA ASP A 65 5.30 17.11 10.22
C ASP A 65 4.15 16.62 9.33
N ARG A 66 4.48 16.24 8.09
CA ARG A 66 3.53 15.66 7.13
C ARG A 66 2.90 14.37 7.63
N ASN A 67 3.69 13.47 8.20
CA ASN A 67 3.19 12.20 8.71
C ASN A 67 2.35 12.41 9.97
N GLN A 68 2.73 13.34 10.85
CA GLN A 68 1.93 13.70 12.02
C GLN A 68 0.56 14.27 11.61
N ALA A 69 0.55 15.22 10.66
CA ALA A 69 -0.65 15.88 10.16
C ALA A 69 -1.52 15.01 9.22
N SER A 70 -1.04 13.84 8.82
CA SER A 70 -1.76 12.96 7.90
C SER A 70 -3.09 12.44 8.48
N ASP A 71 -4.11 12.36 7.63
CA ASP A 71 -5.44 11.84 7.96
C ASP A 71 -5.71 10.55 7.15
N PRO A 72 -5.61 9.37 7.80
CA PRO A 72 -5.88 8.11 7.14
C PRO A 72 -7.30 7.96 6.61
N ALA A 73 -8.31 8.53 7.29
CA ALA A 73 -9.71 8.41 6.90
C ALA A 73 -10.02 9.27 5.67
N ALA A 74 -9.54 10.52 5.64
CA ALA A 74 -9.67 11.37 4.46
C ALA A 74 -8.95 10.77 3.24
N PHE A 75 -7.76 10.19 3.45
CA PHE A 75 -7.03 9.50 2.39
C PHE A 75 -7.80 8.28 1.88
N ALA A 76 -8.30 7.42 2.77
CA ALA A 76 -9.10 6.24 2.41
C ALA A 76 -10.34 6.63 1.59
N GLY A 77 -11.06 7.68 2.02
CA GLY A 77 -12.23 8.20 1.30
C GLY A 77 -11.88 8.65 -0.12
N ARG A 78 -10.73 9.29 -0.32
CA ARG A 78 -10.24 9.67 -1.65
C ARG A 78 -9.92 8.44 -2.51
N VAL A 79 -9.21 7.45 -1.96
CA VAL A 79 -8.90 6.20 -2.66
C VAL A 79 -10.17 5.46 -3.08
N LEU A 80 -11.16 5.34 -2.18
CA LEU A 80 -12.43 4.68 -2.47
C LEU A 80 -13.24 5.41 -3.54
N LYS A 81 -13.22 6.75 -3.52
CA LYS A 81 -13.85 7.59 -4.55
C LYS A 81 -13.20 7.35 -5.92
N ASP A 82 -11.87 7.33 -6.00
CA ASP A 82 -11.14 7.10 -7.25
C ASP A 82 -11.30 5.65 -7.74
N ALA A 83 -11.47 4.69 -6.82
CA ALA A 83 -11.72 3.30 -7.15
C ALA A 83 -13.12 3.09 -7.75
N GLY A 84 -14.12 3.86 -7.32
CA GLY A 84 -15.52 3.68 -7.72
C GLY A 84 -16.03 2.25 -7.47
N SER A 85 -17.12 1.83 -8.09
CA SER A 85 -17.67 0.48 -7.91
C SER A 85 -16.99 -0.60 -8.77
N THR A 86 -15.90 -0.28 -9.48
CA THR A 86 -15.32 -1.19 -10.49
C THR A 86 -13.87 -1.57 -10.23
N ARG A 87 -13.08 -0.72 -9.55
CA ARG A 87 -11.65 -0.95 -9.37
C ARG A 87 -11.38 -1.58 -8.00
N THR A 88 -10.49 -2.58 -8.02
CA THR A 88 -9.92 -3.17 -6.81
C THR A 88 -8.88 -2.22 -6.23
N VAL A 89 -8.84 -2.15 -4.90
CA VAL A 89 -7.77 -1.45 -4.17
C VAL A 89 -6.87 -2.51 -3.52
N PHE A 90 -5.59 -2.47 -3.81
CA PHE A 90 -4.56 -3.25 -3.14
C PHE A 90 -3.80 -2.32 -2.20
N VAL A 91 -3.50 -2.81 -1.00
CA VAL A 91 -2.69 -2.07 -0.02
C VAL A 91 -1.46 -2.89 0.32
N VAL A 92 -0.30 -2.36 -0.06
CA VAL A 92 1.02 -2.88 0.29
C VAL A 92 1.47 -2.12 1.52
N TRP A 93 1.59 -2.82 2.65
CA TRP A 93 1.82 -2.14 3.91
C TRP A 93 2.79 -2.83 4.85
N SER A 94 3.41 -2.04 5.71
CA SER A 94 4.27 -2.48 6.79
C SER A 94 4.18 -1.50 7.96
N ASP A 95 4.06 -2.00 9.17
CA ASP A 95 4.07 -1.22 10.42
C ASP A 95 5.49 -1.10 11.02
N SER A 96 6.46 -1.78 10.43
CA SER A 96 7.86 -1.84 10.92
C SER A 96 8.67 -0.55 10.70
N TYR A 97 8.11 0.43 9.98
CA TYR A 97 8.77 1.69 9.67
C TYR A 97 8.49 2.77 10.73
N LYS A 98 9.56 3.44 11.19
CA LYS A 98 9.49 4.54 12.17
C LYS A 98 8.68 5.71 11.61
N THR A 99 8.01 6.47 12.48
CA THR A 99 7.19 7.69 12.19
C THR A 99 5.77 7.49 11.63
N PHE A 100 5.35 6.25 11.35
CA PHE A 100 3.98 5.93 10.89
C PHE A 100 3.12 5.21 11.93
N GLU A 101 3.49 5.28 13.22
CA GLU A 101 2.85 4.53 14.31
C GLU A 101 1.31 4.66 14.27
N GLY A 102 0.64 3.58 13.85
CA GLY A 102 -0.81 3.48 13.70
C GLY A 102 -1.45 4.11 12.45
N LYS A 103 -0.72 4.88 11.62
CA LYS A 103 -1.30 5.57 10.45
C LYS A 103 -1.70 4.61 9.33
N CYS A 104 -0.86 3.62 9.01
CA CYS A 104 -1.20 2.59 8.02
C CYS A 104 -2.33 1.68 8.49
N THR A 105 -2.36 1.35 9.79
CA THR A 105 -3.49 0.64 10.40
C THR A 105 -4.77 1.46 10.28
N GLY A 106 -4.75 2.76 10.61
CA GLY A 106 -5.91 3.63 10.45
C GLY A 106 -6.41 3.75 9.01
N LEU A 107 -5.51 3.72 8.02
CA LEU A 107 -5.89 3.68 6.61
C LEU A 107 -6.61 2.37 6.27
N ILE A 108 -6.07 1.24 6.73
CA ILE A 108 -6.65 -0.09 6.52
C ILE A 108 -8.02 -0.18 7.20
N ASP A 109 -8.17 0.31 8.42
CA ASP A 109 -9.43 0.33 9.16
C ASP A 109 -10.49 1.17 8.44
N ALA A 110 -10.10 2.36 7.95
CA ALA A 110 -11.00 3.23 7.19
C ALA A 110 -11.44 2.62 5.86
N LEU A 111 -10.55 1.92 5.15
CA LEU A 111 -10.92 1.16 3.95
C LEU A 111 -11.84 -0.03 4.31
N SER A 112 -11.54 -0.72 5.41
CA SER A 112 -12.25 -1.91 5.90
C SER A 112 -13.69 -1.61 6.32
N ALA A 113 -13.95 -0.37 6.76
CA ALA A 113 -15.30 0.10 7.08
C ALA A 113 -16.24 0.14 5.85
N VAL A 114 -15.69 0.17 4.63
CA VAL A 114 -16.47 0.26 3.38
C VAL A 114 -16.36 -1.01 2.53
N ARG A 115 -15.17 -1.63 2.49
CA ARG A 115 -14.90 -2.86 1.73
C ARG A 115 -14.21 -3.87 2.62
N PRO A 116 -14.68 -5.13 2.71
CA PRO A 116 -14.02 -6.13 3.54
C PRO A 116 -12.59 -6.40 3.04
N PRO A 117 -11.58 -6.37 3.94
CA PRO A 117 -10.21 -6.69 3.56
C PRO A 117 -10.04 -8.19 3.32
N GLN A 118 -9.25 -8.54 2.31
CA GLN A 118 -8.74 -9.89 2.09
C GLN A 118 -7.22 -9.88 2.17
N LEU A 119 -6.65 -10.64 3.11
CA LEU A 119 -5.20 -10.84 3.17
C LEU A 119 -4.75 -11.79 2.05
N LEU A 120 -3.97 -11.26 1.11
CA LEU A 120 -3.39 -12.07 0.02
C LEU A 120 -2.01 -12.62 0.40
N MET A 121 -1.22 -11.85 1.14
CA MET A 121 0.09 -12.29 1.62
C MET A 121 0.45 -11.57 2.92
N ALA A 122 0.80 -12.34 3.95
CA ALA A 122 1.39 -11.80 5.17
C ALA A 122 2.87 -11.49 4.97
N GLU A 123 3.38 -10.53 5.73
CA GLU A 123 4.80 -10.26 5.84
C GLU A 123 5.61 -11.47 6.34
N ASN A 124 6.89 -11.53 5.97
CA ASN A 124 7.80 -12.59 6.39
C ASN A 124 9.18 -12.01 6.75
N GLY A 125 9.27 -11.42 7.95
CA GLY A 125 10.52 -10.87 8.49
C GLY A 125 11.62 -11.90 8.75
N GLY A 126 11.28 -13.19 8.82
CA GLY A 126 12.27 -14.28 8.91
C GLY A 126 13.03 -14.52 7.60
N ARG A 127 12.47 -14.11 6.47
CA ARG A 127 13.06 -14.30 5.12
C ARG A 127 13.50 -12.99 4.46
N TYR A 128 12.88 -11.88 4.82
CA TYR A 128 13.09 -10.58 4.17
C TYR A 128 13.45 -9.49 5.19
N PHE A 129 14.41 -8.63 4.84
CA PHE A 129 14.70 -7.42 5.64
C PHE A 129 13.56 -6.42 5.55
N GLU A 130 13.22 -6.03 4.32
CA GLU A 130 12.10 -5.13 4.04
C GLU A 130 10.88 -6.01 3.78
N HIS A 131 10.17 -6.34 4.86
CA HIS A 131 8.95 -7.15 4.81
C HIS A 131 7.71 -6.26 4.81
N ALA A 132 6.69 -6.73 4.10
CA ALA A 132 5.41 -6.05 3.96
C ALA A 132 4.32 -7.08 3.69
N SER A 133 3.09 -6.72 4.02
CA SER A 133 1.87 -7.48 3.74
C SER A 133 1.13 -6.90 2.54
N LEU A 134 0.29 -7.71 1.92
CA LEU A 134 -0.61 -7.32 0.82
C LEU A 134 -2.06 -7.63 1.19
N LEU A 135 -2.87 -6.58 1.23
CA LEU A 135 -4.32 -6.65 1.37
C LEU A 135 -5.01 -6.32 0.04
N ARG A 136 -6.18 -6.91 -0.18
CA ARG A 136 -7.09 -6.63 -1.30
C ARG A 136 -8.44 -6.18 -0.77
N PHE A 137 -8.97 -5.13 -1.39
CA PHE A 137 -10.32 -4.59 -1.16
C PHE A 137 -11.06 -4.60 -2.49
N ALA A 138 -11.86 -5.65 -2.71
CA ALA A 138 -12.62 -5.83 -3.94
C ALA A 138 -13.70 -4.75 -4.10
N PRO A 139 -14.15 -4.45 -5.34
CA PRO A 139 -15.24 -3.52 -5.55
C PRO A 139 -16.51 -3.98 -4.83
N SER A 140 -17.25 -3.05 -4.23
CA SER A 140 -18.56 -3.32 -3.64
C SER A 140 -19.56 -3.59 -4.78
N SER A 141 -20.20 -4.76 -4.76
CA SER A 141 -21.25 -5.16 -5.70
C SER A 141 -22.52 -4.32 -5.55
#